data_AF-A0A6N9UPQ1-F1
#
_entry.id   AF-A0A6N9UPQ1-F1
#
_cell.length_a   1.000
_cell.length_b   1.000
_cell.length_c   1.000
_cell.angle_alpha   90.00
_cell.angle_beta   90.00
_cell.angle_gamma   90.00
#
_symmetry.space_group_name_H-M   'P 1'
#
loop_
_entity.id
_entity.type
_entity.pdbx_description
1 polymer ?
#
loop_
_entity_poly.entity_id
_entity_poly.type
_entity_poly.pdbx_seq_one_letter_code
_entity_poly.pdbx_strand_id
1 'polypeptide(L)'
;MQSPDRQVRIVYDPYVLPGGWTIHGAANGLNQEWSAHLGRQTPVEIVAGLTDALTRPRSAHAPNVWAPVQEQNWHTRFEGRHYTATSPDENAWMHYRQSPEGEAMWWTGAKDRHGNGWTARFTPSTPMHLVQAFAAELASPEPVMRPRGRVPHSDRIRTRSVSVLPSQLSAWQQARITAARAATWARSSARSARPRTTARPHTPTSSSARTRR
;
A
#
# COMPACT_ATOMS: atom_id res chain seq x y z
N MET A 1 -1.99 8.96 -14.47
CA MET A 1 -1.20 7.78 -14.89
C MET A 1 -2.12 6.57 -14.95
N GLN A 2 -1.96 5.69 -15.93
CA GLN A 2 -2.71 4.43 -16.04
C GLN A 2 -1.72 3.30 -16.30
N SER A 3 -1.98 2.13 -15.72
CA SER A 3 -1.16 0.94 -15.95
C SER A 3 -1.30 0.43 -17.40
N PRO A 4 -0.29 -0.25 -17.96
CA PRO A 4 -0.35 -0.74 -19.34
C PRO A 4 -1.50 -1.73 -19.59
N ASP A 5 -1.86 -2.53 -18.59
CA ASP A 5 -2.99 -3.48 -18.61
C ASP A 5 -4.34 -2.81 -18.34
N ARG A 6 -4.35 -1.48 -18.15
CA ARG A 6 -5.51 -0.64 -17.84
C ARG A 6 -6.28 -1.02 -16.59
N GLN A 7 -5.70 -1.87 -15.74
CA GLN A 7 -6.33 -2.35 -14.50
C GLN A 7 -6.26 -1.34 -13.37
N VAL A 8 -5.27 -0.45 -13.38
CA VAL A 8 -5.06 0.53 -12.32
C VAL A 8 -4.89 1.93 -12.91
N ARG A 9 -5.57 2.90 -12.32
CA ARG A 9 -5.46 4.32 -12.67
C ARG A 9 -5.12 5.13 -11.42
N ILE A 10 -4.18 6.04 -11.56
CA ILE A 10 -3.75 6.97 -10.51
C ILE A 10 -3.89 8.39 -11.05
N VAL A 11 -4.65 9.22 -10.34
CA VAL A 11 -4.90 10.61 -10.69
C VAL A 11 -4.61 11.49 -9.49
N TYR A 12 -3.94 12.61 -9.70
CA TYR A 12 -3.89 13.69 -8.72
C TYR A 12 -4.69 14.87 -9.28
N ASP A 13 -5.71 15.30 -8.55
CA ASP A 13 -6.52 16.46 -8.88
C ASP A 13 -6.75 17.30 -7.62
N PRO A 14 -6.12 18.48 -7.49
CA PRO A 14 -6.27 19.32 -6.32
C PRO A 14 -7.53 20.20 -6.35
N TYR A 15 -8.26 20.24 -7.48
CA TYR A 15 -9.37 21.17 -7.71
C TYR A 15 -10.74 20.53 -7.50
N VAL A 16 -10.83 19.20 -7.52
CA VAL A 16 -12.04 18.46 -7.13
C VAL A 16 -12.25 18.49 -5.61
N LEU A 17 -13.48 18.22 -5.16
CA LEU A 17 -13.84 18.17 -3.74
C LEU A 17 -14.33 16.75 -3.37
N PRO A 18 -13.65 16.03 -2.46
CA PRO A 18 -12.36 16.35 -1.86
C PRO A 18 -11.19 16.23 -2.86
N GLY A 19 -10.24 17.16 -2.77
CA GLY A 19 -9.08 17.18 -3.65
C GLY A 19 -7.96 16.27 -3.15
N GLY A 20 -7.17 15.70 -4.07
CA GLY A 20 -6.03 14.87 -3.71
C GLY A 20 -5.72 13.79 -4.74
N TRP A 21 -5.23 12.66 -4.24
CA TRP A 21 -4.91 11.47 -5.02
C TRP A 21 -6.09 10.53 -5.05
N THR A 22 -6.45 10.07 -6.24
CA THR A 22 -7.40 8.98 -6.45
C THR A 22 -6.68 7.84 -7.14
N ILE A 23 -6.70 6.67 -6.50
CA ILE A 23 -6.21 5.41 -7.06
C ILE A 23 -7.43 4.53 -7.26
N HIS A 24 -7.57 4.00 -8.46
CA HIS A 24 -8.70 3.19 -8.88
C HIS A 24 -8.19 1.89 -9.46
N GLY A 25 -8.80 0.78 -9.05
CA GLY A 25 -8.60 -0.52 -9.67
C GLY A 25 -9.89 -0.99 -10.32
N ALA A 26 -9.80 -1.30 -11.62
CA ALA A 26 -10.90 -1.89 -12.36
C ALA A 26 -11.21 -3.31 -11.85
N ALA A 27 -12.48 -3.70 -11.94
CA ALA A 27 -12.87 -5.08 -11.70
C ALA A 27 -12.20 -6.00 -12.73
N ASN A 28 -11.68 -7.15 -12.29
CA ASN A 28 -11.10 -8.15 -13.19
C ASN A 28 -11.36 -9.58 -12.72
N GLY A 29 -12.40 -10.20 -13.29
CA GLY A 29 -12.78 -11.59 -12.99
C GLY A 29 -13.04 -11.80 -11.49
N LEU A 30 -11.98 -12.13 -10.75
CA LEU A 30 -11.99 -12.41 -9.32
C LEU A 30 -11.91 -11.17 -8.42
N ASN A 31 -11.47 -10.00 -8.92
CA ASN A 31 -11.40 -8.79 -8.09
C ASN A 31 -12.53 -7.83 -8.42
N GLN A 32 -13.16 -7.32 -7.37
CA GLN A 32 -14.13 -6.23 -7.48
C GLN A 32 -13.42 -4.91 -7.77
N GLU A 33 -14.17 -3.97 -8.32
CA GLU A 33 -13.73 -2.59 -8.46
C GLU A 33 -13.44 -1.99 -7.09
N TRP A 34 -12.36 -1.24 -6.98
CA TRP A 34 -11.97 -0.59 -5.73
C TRP A 34 -11.39 0.79 -5.96
N SER A 35 -11.47 1.64 -4.94
CA SER A 35 -10.83 2.94 -4.97
C SER A 35 -10.23 3.32 -3.63
N ALA A 36 -9.15 4.08 -3.71
CA ALA A 36 -8.49 4.73 -2.60
C ALA A 36 -8.41 6.23 -2.89
N HIS A 37 -8.83 7.04 -1.94
CA HIS A 37 -8.72 8.48 -2.01
C HIS A 37 -7.82 8.97 -0.88
N LEU A 38 -6.78 9.71 -1.21
CA LEU A 38 -5.84 10.30 -0.26
C LEU A 38 -5.86 11.82 -0.42
N GLY A 39 -6.05 12.55 0.67
CA GLY A 39 -6.19 14.00 0.62
C GLY A 39 -4.94 14.72 0.08
N ARG A 40 -5.11 15.98 -0.34
CA ARG A 40 -4.03 16.84 -0.87
C ARG A 40 -2.77 16.91 0.01
N GLN A 41 -2.93 16.83 1.32
CA GLN A 41 -1.84 16.94 2.30
C GLN A 41 -1.24 15.59 2.71
N THR A 42 -1.68 14.48 2.09
CA THR A 42 -1.11 13.17 2.37
C THR A 42 0.41 13.18 2.09
N PRO A 43 1.23 12.72 3.05
CA PRO A 43 2.67 12.64 2.86
C PRO A 43 3.05 11.78 1.65
N VAL A 44 4.06 12.20 0.90
CA VAL A 44 4.47 11.53 -0.35
C VAL A 44 4.96 10.10 -0.11
N GLU A 45 5.50 9.81 1.06
CA GLU A 45 5.92 8.48 1.51
C GLU A 45 4.76 7.50 1.61
N ILE A 46 3.60 7.95 2.10
CA ILE A 46 2.37 7.15 2.14
C ILE A 46 1.90 6.84 0.72
N VAL A 47 1.91 7.84 -0.17
CA VAL A 47 1.55 7.65 -1.58
C VAL A 47 2.54 6.68 -2.24
N ALA A 48 3.84 6.90 -2.04
CA ALA A 48 4.90 6.08 -2.63
C ALA A 48 4.79 4.62 -2.19
N GLY A 49 4.68 4.33 -0.89
CA GLY A 49 4.58 2.96 -0.40
C GLY A 49 3.31 2.24 -0.85
N LEU A 50 2.19 2.95 -0.95
CA LEU A 50 0.98 2.40 -1.57
C LEU A 50 1.18 2.10 -3.06
N THR A 51 1.81 3.01 -3.81
CA THR A 51 2.10 2.77 -5.23
C THR A 51 3.13 1.67 -5.46
N ASP A 52 4.11 1.53 -4.58
CA ASP A 52 5.06 0.43 -4.60
C ASP A 52 4.35 -0.90 -4.35
N ALA A 53 3.37 -0.93 -3.44
CA ALA A 53 2.56 -2.11 -3.16
C ALA A 53 1.74 -2.58 -4.37
N LEU A 54 1.30 -1.67 -5.24
CA LEU A 54 0.61 -2.02 -6.50
C LEU A 54 1.51 -2.83 -7.45
N THR A 55 2.83 -2.69 -7.34
CA THR A 55 3.79 -3.43 -8.17
C THR A 55 4.21 -4.77 -7.56
N ARG A 56 3.81 -5.04 -6.30
CA ARG A 56 4.16 -6.27 -5.59
C ARG A 56 3.20 -7.39 -5.99
N PRO A 57 3.70 -8.63 -6.20
CA PRO A 57 2.83 -9.77 -6.39
C PRO A 57 1.99 -10.00 -5.12
N ARG A 58 0.75 -10.41 -5.31
CA ARG A 58 -0.14 -10.73 -4.19
C ARG A 58 0.40 -11.95 -3.45
N SER A 59 0.47 -11.85 -2.13
CA SER A 59 0.75 -13.01 -1.29
C SER A 59 -0.40 -14.02 -1.41
N ALA A 60 -0.07 -15.31 -1.37
CA ALA A 60 -1.06 -16.39 -1.25
C ALA A 60 -1.67 -16.46 0.16
N HIS A 61 -1.02 -15.85 1.15
CA HIS A 61 -1.51 -15.81 2.53
C HIS A 61 -2.42 -14.61 2.75
N ALA A 62 -3.46 -14.81 3.57
CA ALA A 62 -4.37 -13.75 3.97
C ALA A 62 -3.60 -12.61 4.67
N PRO A 63 -3.62 -11.37 4.12
CA PRO A 63 -2.93 -10.23 4.72
C PRO A 63 -3.53 -9.87 6.09
N ASN A 64 -2.71 -9.75 7.14
CA ASN A 64 -3.14 -9.13 8.40
C ASN A 64 -2.88 -7.63 8.34
N VAL A 65 -3.94 -6.86 8.07
CA VAL A 65 -3.89 -5.40 7.91
C VAL A 65 -3.46 -4.69 9.21
N TRP A 66 -3.77 -5.26 10.37
CA TRP A 66 -3.50 -4.64 11.67
C TRP A 66 -2.13 -4.98 12.25
N ALA A 67 -1.44 -6.00 11.72
CA ALA A 67 -0.14 -6.41 12.21
C ALA A 67 0.88 -5.24 12.26
N PRO A 68 1.04 -4.41 11.20
CA PRO A 68 2.05 -3.35 11.23
C PRO A 68 1.80 -2.29 12.31
N VAL A 69 0.53 -1.92 12.56
CA VAL A 69 0.21 -0.95 13.62
C VAL A 69 0.37 -1.56 15.02
N GLN A 70 0.06 -2.85 15.18
CA GLN A 70 0.26 -3.57 16.43
C GLN A 70 1.74 -3.73 16.78
N GLU A 71 2.58 -4.06 15.80
CA GLU A 71 4.05 -4.14 15.95
C GLU A 71 4.66 -2.80 16.42
N GLN A 72 4.02 -1.68 16.08
CA GLN A 72 4.42 -0.33 16.49
C GLN A 72 3.70 0.14 17.76
N ASN A 73 3.10 -0.79 18.52
CA ASN A 73 2.43 -0.55 19.80
C ASN A 73 1.24 0.42 19.72
N TRP A 74 0.53 0.47 18.58
CA TRP A 74 -0.69 1.28 18.48
C TRP A 74 -1.79 0.71 19.38
N HIS A 75 -2.58 1.60 19.96
CA HIS A 75 -3.74 1.23 20.75
C HIS A 75 -4.87 0.78 19.83
N THR A 76 -5.18 -0.52 19.87
CA THR A 76 -6.28 -1.09 19.08
C THR A 76 -7.53 -1.29 19.94
N ARG A 77 -8.68 -0.85 19.43
CA ARG A 77 -9.99 -1.02 20.06
C ARG A 77 -10.95 -1.70 19.08
N PHE A 78 -11.69 -2.67 19.58
CA PHE A 78 -12.75 -3.36 18.86
C PHE A 78 -14.10 -3.03 19.48
N GLU A 79 -15.01 -2.49 18.68
CA GLU A 79 -16.37 -2.14 19.11
C GLU A 79 -17.39 -2.66 18.10
N GLY A 80 -17.93 -3.85 18.38
CA GLY A 80 -18.93 -4.48 17.50
C GLY A 80 -18.37 -4.78 16.12
N ARG A 81 -18.72 -3.97 15.11
CA ARG A 81 -18.24 -4.10 13.72
C ARG A 81 -17.22 -3.02 13.34
N HIS A 82 -16.77 -2.23 14.30
CA HIS A 82 -15.78 -1.19 14.12
C HIS A 82 -14.45 -1.64 14.74
N TYR A 83 -13.37 -1.44 13.99
CA TYR A 83 -12.01 -1.67 14.49
C TYR A 83 -11.22 -0.39 14.33
N THR A 84 -10.58 0.06 15.40
CA THR A 84 -9.83 1.31 15.45
C THR A 84 -8.44 1.03 15.96
N ALA A 85 -7.43 1.60 15.30
CA ALA A 85 -6.06 1.66 15.80
C ALA A 85 -5.62 3.13 15.88
N THR A 86 -5.02 3.53 16.99
CA THR A 86 -4.52 4.89 17.22
C THR A 86 -3.06 4.84 17.64
N SER A 87 -2.24 5.71 17.07
CA SER A 87 -0.81 5.78 17.39
C SER A 87 -0.57 6.12 18.88
N PRO A 88 0.57 5.73 19.46
CA PRO A 88 0.89 6.04 20.86
C PRO A 88 0.90 7.54 21.19
N ASP A 89 1.20 8.38 20.19
CA ASP A 89 1.20 9.83 20.30
C ASP A 89 -0.14 10.49 19.91
N GLU A 90 -1.18 9.67 19.64
CA GLU A 90 -2.55 10.06 19.28
C GLU A 90 -2.70 10.94 18.04
N ASN A 91 -1.64 11.01 17.24
CA ASN A 91 -1.55 11.89 16.08
C ASN A 91 -1.98 11.20 14.80
N ALA A 92 -1.94 9.87 14.72
CA ALA A 92 -2.37 9.09 13.57
C ALA A 92 -3.37 8.02 14.00
N TRP A 93 -4.27 7.67 13.10
CA TRP A 93 -5.32 6.69 13.37
C TRP A 93 -5.76 5.97 12.10
N MET A 94 -6.28 4.77 12.27
CA MET A 94 -6.81 3.93 11.20
C MET A 94 -8.04 3.17 11.70
N HIS A 95 -9.15 3.36 11.00
CA HIS A 95 -10.45 2.80 11.33
C HIS A 95 -10.95 1.92 10.19
N TYR A 96 -11.48 0.77 10.53
CA TYR A 96 -12.43 0.04 9.71
C TYR A 96 -13.82 0.27 10.29
N ARG A 97 -14.71 0.87 9.50
CA ARG A 97 -16.10 1.09 9.91
C ARG A 97 -17.02 0.31 9.00
N GLN A 98 -17.99 -0.37 9.60
CA GLN A 98 -19.08 -1.02 8.89
C GLN A 98 -20.40 -0.44 9.39
N SER A 99 -21.19 0.17 8.50
CA SER A 99 -22.51 0.68 8.83
C SER A 99 -23.48 -0.48 9.09
N PRO A 100 -24.58 -0.23 9.83
CA PRO A 100 -25.64 -1.23 10.00
C PRO A 100 -26.25 -1.67 8.66
N GLU A 101 -26.28 -0.78 7.67
CA GLU A 101 -26.78 -1.01 6.30
C GLU A 101 -25.81 -1.84 5.44
N GLY A 102 -24.62 -2.17 5.96
CA GLY A 102 -23.63 -3.03 5.30
C GLY A 102 -22.54 -2.30 4.55
N GLU A 103 -22.57 -0.96 4.50
CA GLU A 103 -21.51 -0.17 3.90
C GLU A 103 -20.27 -0.20 4.80
N ALA A 104 -19.21 -0.86 4.34
CA ALA A 104 -17.93 -0.80 4.99
C ALA A 104 -17.06 0.30 4.37
N MET A 105 -16.07 0.78 5.11
CA MET A 105 -14.96 1.54 4.55
C MET A 105 -13.76 1.53 5.49
N TRP A 106 -12.59 1.67 4.90
CA TRP A 106 -11.39 2.04 5.65
C TRP A 106 -11.27 3.55 5.65
N TRP A 107 -11.01 4.13 6.82
CA TRP A 107 -10.78 5.55 6.98
C TRP A 107 -9.57 5.74 7.88
N THR A 108 -8.70 6.66 7.55
CA THR A 108 -7.43 6.87 8.26
C THR A 108 -6.96 8.29 8.05
N GLY A 109 -6.06 8.76 8.90
CA GLY A 109 -5.46 10.06 8.75
C GLY A 109 -4.49 10.37 9.87
N ALA A 110 -3.91 11.56 9.78
CA ALA A 110 -3.15 12.14 10.86
C ALA A 110 -3.66 13.54 11.18
N LYS A 111 -3.53 13.95 12.43
CA LYS A 111 -3.99 15.24 12.94
C LYS A 111 -2.89 16.30 12.81
N ASP A 112 -3.26 17.53 12.46
CA ASP A 112 -2.43 18.73 12.52
C ASP A 112 -2.95 19.73 13.58
N ARG A 113 -2.41 20.96 13.58
CA ARG A 113 -2.79 22.03 14.51
C ARG A 113 -4.28 22.40 14.43
N HIS A 114 -4.93 22.20 13.28
CA HIS A 114 -6.31 22.66 13.01
C HIS A 114 -7.32 21.52 12.92
N GLY A 115 -6.90 20.26 13.04
CA GLY A 115 -7.80 19.10 12.98
C GLY A 115 -7.13 17.92 12.31
N ASN A 116 -7.76 17.36 11.28
CA ASN A 116 -7.16 16.31 10.47
C ASN A 116 -6.22 16.94 9.43
N GLY A 117 -4.91 16.81 9.64
CA GLY A 117 -3.88 17.31 8.73
C GLY A 117 -3.89 16.61 7.38
N TRP A 118 -4.34 15.36 7.32
CA TRP A 118 -4.74 14.69 6.09
C TRP A 118 -5.61 13.48 6.43
N THR A 119 -6.38 13.01 5.45
CA THR A 119 -7.15 11.77 5.56
C THR A 119 -7.00 10.93 4.31
N ALA A 120 -7.17 9.62 4.44
CA ALA A 120 -7.34 8.70 3.33
C ALA A 120 -8.53 7.77 3.58
N ARG A 121 -9.18 7.35 2.49
CA ARG A 121 -10.35 6.47 2.48
C ARG A 121 -10.15 5.37 1.46
N PHE A 122 -10.55 4.16 1.81
CA PHE A 122 -10.52 3.03 0.89
C PHE A 122 -11.88 2.32 0.89
N THR A 123 -12.31 1.89 -0.29
CA THR A 123 -13.50 1.04 -0.41
C THR A 123 -13.26 -0.33 0.26
N PRO A 124 -14.32 -1.04 0.69
CA PRO A 124 -14.20 -2.38 1.27
C PRO A 124 -13.52 -3.39 0.36
N SER A 125 -13.77 -3.24 -0.94
CA SER A 125 -13.21 -4.07 -2.01
C SER A 125 -11.72 -3.84 -2.25
N THR A 126 -11.11 -2.84 -1.59
CA THR A 126 -9.68 -2.57 -1.72
C THR A 126 -8.90 -3.82 -1.30
N PRO A 127 -7.99 -4.34 -2.15
CA PRO A 127 -7.21 -5.51 -1.83
C PRO A 127 -6.46 -5.38 -0.49
N MET A 128 -6.65 -6.34 0.42
CA MET A 128 -6.11 -6.27 1.79
C MET A 128 -4.60 -6.06 1.87
N HIS A 129 -3.83 -6.56 0.89
CA HIS A 129 -2.37 -6.34 0.85
C HIS A 129 -2.00 -4.86 0.63
N LEU A 130 -2.84 -4.08 -0.08
CA LEU A 130 -2.65 -2.64 -0.24
C LEU A 130 -2.96 -1.91 1.06
N VAL A 131 -4.03 -2.32 1.75
CA VAL A 131 -4.40 -1.75 3.05
C VAL A 131 -3.33 -2.07 4.10
N GLN A 132 -2.77 -3.29 4.09
CA GLN A 132 -1.64 -3.66 4.96
C GLN A 132 -0.37 -2.87 4.63
N ALA A 133 -0.03 -2.70 3.34
CA ALA A 133 1.13 -1.90 2.96
C ALA A 133 0.97 -0.44 3.38
N PHE A 134 -0.24 0.12 3.23
CA PHE A 134 -0.55 1.44 3.74
C PHE A 134 -0.41 1.51 5.27
N ALA A 135 -0.91 0.52 6.01
CA ALA A 135 -0.79 0.47 7.47
C ALA A 135 0.69 0.42 7.91
N ALA A 136 1.55 -0.29 7.17
CA ALA A 136 2.99 -0.33 7.45
C ALA A 136 3.66 1.04 7.24
N GLU A 137 3.34 1.74 6.16
CA GLU A 137 3.87 3.10 5.92
C GLU A 137 3.33 4.11 6.94
N LEU A 138 2.07 3.98 7.34
CA LEU A 138 1.45 4.83 8.35
C LEU A 138 2.08 4.64 9.73
N ALA A 139 2.41 3.39 10.10
CA ALA A 139 2.98 3.05 11.40
C ALA A 139 4.51 3.20 11.46
N SER A 140 5.18 3.39 10.31
CA SER A 140 6.64 3.40 10.23
C SER A 140 7.26 4.50 11.10
N PRO A 141 8.18 4.16 12.03
CA PRO A 141 8.91 5.14 12.82
C PRO A 141 10.12 5.71 12.07
N GLU A 142 10.39 5.27 10.84
CA GLU A 142 11.58 5.67 10.09
C GLU A 142 11.54 7.17 9.73
N PRO A 143 12.56 7.96 10.12
CA PRO A 143 12.59 9.38 9.81
C PRO A 143 12.79 9.63 8.32
N VAL A 144 11.95 10.49 7.74
CA VAL A 144 12.05 10.89 6.33
C VAL A 144 12.90 12.16 6.20
N MET A 145 13.99 12.08 5.42
CA MET A 145 14.77 13.27 5.07
C MET A 145 13.94 14.23 4.20
N ARG A 146 13.90 15.49 4.62
CA ARG A 146 13.27 16.58 3.87
C ARG A 146 14.23 17.76 3.78
N PRO A 147 14.25 18.50 2.64
CA PRO A 147 14.97 19.76 2.57
C PRO A 147 14.51 20.71 3.68
N ARG A 148 15.43 21.53 4.20
CA ARG A 148 15.08 22.59 5.16
C ARG A 148 14.01 23.50 4.54
N GLY A 149 13.00 23.87 5.33
CA GLY A 149 11.85 24.67 4.85
C GLY A 149 10.78 23.90 4.06
N ARG A 150 10.97 22.59 3.81
CA ARG A 150 9.96 21.71 3.17
C ARG A 150 9.28 20.76 4.17
N VAL A 151 9.55 20.91 5.47
CA VAL A 151 8.80 20.22 6.51
C VAL A 151 7.55 21.04 6.83
N PRO A 152 6.34 20.46 6.80
CA PRO A 152 5.13 21.16 7.21
C PRO A 152 5.27 21.71 8.63
N HIS A 153 4.82 22.94 8.87
CA HIS A 153 4.79 23.52 10.20
C HIS A 153 3.77 22.77 11.06
N SER A 154 4.24 22.03 12.06
CA SER A 154 3.39 21.28 13.00
C SER A 154 4.16 20.97 14.27
N ASP A 155 3.54 21.22 15.42
CA ASP A 155 4.10 20.91 16.75
C ASP A 155 4.15 19.39 17.00
N ARG A 156 3.50 18.60 16.14
CA ARG A 156 3.51 17.13 16.17
C ARG A 156 4.64 16.52 15.36
N ILE A 157 5.31 17.29 14.49
CA ILE A 157 6.41 16.79 13.67
C ILE A 157 7.72 17.06 14.41
N ARG A 158 8.42 16.00 14.82
CA ARG A 158 9.76 16.10 15.38
C ARG A 158 10.79 16.15 14.25
N THR A 159 11.56 17.23 14.20
CA THR A 159 12.62 17.40 13.19
C THR A 159 14.00 17.42 13.84
N ARG A 160 14.94 16.69 13.25
CA ARG A 160 16.38 16.82 13.56
C ARG A 160 17.09 17.38 12.34
N SER A 161 17.74 18.53 12.50
CA SER A 161 18.59 19.07 11.42
C SER A 161 19.86 18.24 11.32
N VAL A 162 20.19 17.83 10.10
CA VAL A 162 21.43 17.13 9.78
C VAL A 162 22.19 17.92 8.71
N SER A 163 23.50 18.08 8.90
CA SER A 163 24.38 18.62 7.87
C SER A 163 24.87 17.47 7.02
N VAL A 164 24.44 17.42 5.76
CA VAL A 164 24.87 16.44 4.77
C VAL A 164 25.62 17.17 3.66
N LEU A 165 26.72 16.60 3.20
CA LEU A 165 27.39 17.10 1.98
C LEU A 165 26.43 16.92 0.79
N PRO A 166 26.44 17.81 -0.22
CA PRO A 166 25.60 17.67 -1.41
C PRO A 166 25.74 16.30 -2.10
N SER A 167 26.94 15.73 -2.10
CA SER A 167 27.22 14.39 -2.60
C SER A 167 26.53 13.28 -1.79
N GLN A 168 26.47 13.42 -0.47
CA GLN A 168 25.79 12.47 0.42
C GLN A 168 24.27 12.55 0.27
N LEU A 169 23.71 13.76 0.14
CA LEU A 169 22.28 13.93 -0.12
C LEU A 169 21.88 13.29 -1.45
N SER A 170 22.67 13.54 -2.50
CA SER A 170 22.46 12.96 -3.82
C SER A 170 22.61 11.44 -3.79
N ALA A 171 23.65 10.91 -3.13
CA ALA A 171 23.85 9.47 -2.97
C ALA A 171 22.71 8.80 -2.21
N TRP A 172 22.17 9.45 -1.17
CA TRP A 172 21.03 8.92 -0.41
C TRP A 172 19.74 8.91 -1.24
N GLN A 173 19.44 10.01 -1.94
CA GLN A 173 18.28 10.06 -2.85
C GLN A 173 18.42 9.01 -3.95
N GLN A 174 19.61 8.89 -4.52
CA GLN A 174 19.92 7.88 -5.54
C GLN A 174 19.83 6.47 -4.97
N ALA A 175 20.27 6.22 -3.73
CA ALA A 175 20.15 4.93 -3.06
C ALA A 175 18.67 4.57 -2.84
N ARG A 176 17.81 5.51 -2.45
CA ARG A 176 16.36 5.26 -2.34
C ARG A 176 15.72 4.97 -3.69
N ILE A 177 16.00 5.77 -4.71
CA ILE A 177 15.49 5.54 -6.07
C ILE A 177 16.03 4.21 -6.62
N THR A 178 17.30 3.90 -6.39
CA THR A 178 17.95 2.66 -6.85
C THR A 178 17.41 1.46 -6.08
N ALA A 179 17.19 1.55 -4.77
CA ALA A 179 16.57 0.48 -3.99
C ALA A 179 15.14 0.21 -4.45
N ALA A 180 14.34 1.27 -4.69
CA ALA A 180 13.01 1.14 -5.26
C ALA A 180 13.05 0.47 -6.65
N ARG A 181 13.92 0.96 -7.55
CA ARG A 181 14.09 0.39 -8.91
C ARG A 181 14.63 -1.03 -8.88
N ALA A 182 15.63 -1.34 -8.08
CA ALA A 182 16.22 -2.67 -7.96
C ALA A 182 15.21 -3.67 -7.40
N ALA A 183 14.41 -3.26 -6.41
CA ALA A 183 13.30 -4.06 -5.90
C ALA A 183 12.29 -4.35 -7.04
N THR A 184 11.97 -3.38 -7.89
CA THR A 184 11.12 -3.61 -9.08
C THR A 184 11.80 -4.51 -10.13
N TRP A 185 13.08 -4.28 -10.45
CA TRP A 185 13.80 -4.90 -11.57
C TRP A 185 14.28 -6.32 -11.26
N ALA A 186 14.92 -6.56 -10.10
CA ALA A 186 15.39 -7.89 -9.68
C ALA A 186 14.27 -8.94 -9.67
N ARG A 187 13.02 -8.50 -9.50
CA ARG A 187 11.83 -9.37 -9.47
C ARG A 187 11.10 -9.49 -10.81
N SER A 188 11.37 -8.58 -11.75
CA SER A 188 10.99 -8.75 -13.15
C SER A 188 11.93 -9.72 -13.87
N SER A 189 13.23 -9.66 -13.58
CA SER A 189 14.24 -10.56 -14.15
C SER A 189 14.16 -11.97 -13.56
N ALA A 190 13.89 -12.13 -12.25
CA ALA A 190 13.62 -13.44 -11.64
C ALA A 190 12.39 -14.15 -12.26
N ARG A 191 11.50 -13.42 -12.94
CA ARG A 191 10.36 -13.96 -13.68
C ARG A 191 10.72 -14.42 -15.08
N SER A 192 11.66 -13.74 -15.74
CA SER A 192 12.23 -14.18 -17.02
C SER A 192 13.15 -15.39 -16.86
N ALA A 193 13.78 -15.53 -15.69
CA ALA A 193 14.70 -16.62 -15.38
C ALA A 193 14.02 -17.85 -14.74
N ARG A 194 12.68 -18.01 -14.86
CA ARG A 194 12.04 -19.27 -14.45
C ARG A 194 12.43 -20.34 -15.48
N PRO A 195 13.15 -21.42 -15.10
CA PRO A 195 13.44 -22.50 -16.03
C PRO A 195 12.11 -23.08 -16.52
N ARG A 196 11.95 -23.20 -17.85
CA ARG A 196 10.89 -24.04 -18.43
C ARG A 196 11.12 -25.45 -17.89
N THR A 197 10.29 -25.88 -16.95
CA THR A 197 10.21 -27.28 -16.58
C THR A 197 9.87 -28.04 -17.86
N THR A 198 10.84 -28.76 -18.41
CA THR A 198 10.63 -29.64 -19.55
C THR A 198 9.58 -30.66 -19.16
N ALA A 199 8.42 -30.58 -19.82
CA ALA A 199 7.36 -31.56 -19.66
C ALA A 199 7.93 -32.95 -19.92
N ARG A 200 7.73 -33.85 -18.95
CA ARG A 200 8.08 -35.26 -19.03
C ARG A 200 7.30 -35.89 -20.21
N PRO A 201 7.94 -36.65 -21.13
CA PRO A 201 7.21 -37.26 -22.23
C PRO A 201 6.15 -38.23 -21.72
N HIS A 202 4.90 -38.02 -22.15
CA HIS A 202 3.81 -38.96 -21.97
C HIS A 202 4.05 -40.17 -22.88
N THR A 203 4.16 -41.37 -22.30
CA THR A 203 4.09 -42.63 -23.04
C THR A 203 2.63 -42.90 -23.42
N PRO A 204 2.31 -43.22 -24.68
CA PRO A 204 0.94 -43.45 -25.10
C PRO A 204 0.47 -44.84 -24.67
N THR A 205 -0.78 -44.87 -24.22
CA THR A 205 -1.62 -46.02 -23.93
C THR A 205 -1.67 -47.01 -25.10
N SER A 206 -1.31 -48.27 -24.86
CA SER A 206 -1.82 -49.39 -25.66
C SER A 206 -3.01 -50.01 -24.93
N SER A 207 -4.20 -49.67 -25.41
CA SER A 207 -5.42 -50.43 -25.18
C SER A 207 -5.30 -51.78 -25.88
N SER A 208 -5.47 -52.88 -25.17
CA SER A 208 -5.97 -54.12 -25.77
C SER A 208 -7.15 -54.62 -24.96
N ALA A 209 -8.26 -54.76 -25.67
CA ALA A 209 -9.55 -55.15 -25.16
C ALA A 209 -9.71 -56.68 -25.14
N ARG A 210 -10.57 -57.13 -24.21
CA ARG A 210 -11.56 -58.22 -24.36
C ARG A 210 -11.07 -59.67 -24.23
N THR A 211 -11.65 -60.42 -23.27
CA THR A 211 -12.72 -61.44 -23.51
C THR A 211 -12.95 -62.35 -22.28
N ARG A 212 -14.25 -62.64 -22.03
CA ARG A 212 -14.91 -63.76 -21.30
C ARG A 212 -14.01 -64.79 -20.58
N ARG A 213 -14.38 -65.29 -19.40
CA ARG A 213 -15.61 -66.04 -19.10
C ARG A 213 -15.78 -66.21 -17.60
#